data_AF-A0A848P9E4-F1
#
_entry.id   AF-A0A848P9E4-F1
#
_cell.length_a   1.000
_cell.length_b   1.000
_cell.length_c   1.000
_cell.angle_alpha   90.00
_cell.angle_beta   90.00
_cell.angle_gamma   90.00
#
_symmetry.space_group_name_H-M   'P 1'
#
loop_
_entity.id
_entity.type
_entity.pdbx_description
1 polymer ?
#
loop_
_entity_poly.entity_id
_entity_poly.type
_entity_poly.pdbx_seq_one_letter_code
_entity_poly.pdbx_strand_id
1 'polypeptide(L)'
;MNFFRLALAGIVSIVFSNHAFAWGATAVGDGNVHFTYYDAPTAQEAEQRALVGCANKTANCRLATKRAVRSTAMMMAVGDGGWAQAADPNPDEAAKDALASCKKITNGCRIESAIWDSTPYWGAMAVGDDFLFIKTGAETQEEAERTAVERCQSASATKSGCAARRDFSTSAHVYYAVAKGAGSTGFAFNSSAEKAKAEALKYCEDGKKDSKPCLVKQTFESVGAPAAPTSMRRWIAEAEKASKPRRAKPAVVATTASRNIVRCTNRCTNGSCVRTFENGRTERWQAPRVYDPFTQNWKWDTDTNACGV
;
A
#
# COMPACT_ATOMS: atom_id res chain seq x y z
N MET A 1 -34.41 15.15 -36.85
CA MET A 1 -34.09 15.79 -35.55
C MET A 1 -34.97 15.17 -34.48
N ASN A 2 -34.42 14.37 -33.58
CA ASN A 2 -35.02 14.08 -32.28
C ASN A 2 -33.91 13.59 -31.33
N PHE A 3 -33.70 14.39 -30.29
CA PHE A 3 -32.64 14.33 -29.29
C PHE A 3 -33.02 13.35 -28.15
N PHE A 4 -31.99 12.66 -27.64
CA PHE A 4 -31.84 12.06 -26.30
C PHE A 4 -32.83 11.00 -25.80
N ARG A 5 -32.29 9.78 -25.60
CA ARG A 5 -32.64 8.93 -24.46
C ARG A 5 -31.38 8.66 -23.64
N LEU A 6 -31.31 9.32 -22.47
CA LEU A 6 -30.39 9.04 -21.37
C LEU A 6 -30.88 7.77 -20.66
N ALA A 7 -30.04 6.75 -20.60
CA ALA A 7 -30.22 5.61 -19.68
C ALA A 7 -29.32 5.86 -18.45
N LEU A 8 -29.95 5.88 -17.27
CA LEU A 8 -29.32 6.07 -15.98
C LEU A 8 -28.27 4.99 -15.70
N ALA A 9 -27.02 5.42 -15.51
CA ALA A 9 -25.96 4.62 -14.90
C ALA A 9 -26.15 4.61 -13.37
N GLY A 10 -26.36 3.44 -12.79
CA GLY A 10 -26.30 3.23 -11.35
C GLY A 10 -24.86 3.30 -10.86
N ILE A 11 -24.52 4.37 -10.16
CA ILE A 11 -23.23 4.55 -9.49
C ILE A 11 -23.29 3.81 -8.15
N VAL A 12 -22.76 2.58 -8.10
CA VAL A 12 -22.37 1.95 -6.85
C VAL A 12 -21.03 2.56 -6.44
N SER A 13 -21.06 3.57 -5.57
CA SER A 13 -19.85 4.08 -4.92
C SER A 13 -19.38 3.08 -3.87
N ILE A 14 -18.41 2.24 -4.25
CA ILE A 14 -17.60 1.53 -3.26
C ILE A 14 -16.41 2.43 -2.94
N VAL A 15 -16.44 3.06 -1.78
CA VAL A 15 -15.30 3.80 -1.25
C VAL A 15 -14.29 2.77 -0.73
N PHE A 16 -13.48 2.23 -1.64
CA PHE A 16 -12.21 1.62 -1.25
C PHE A 16 -11.21 2.76 -1.06
N SER A 17 -10.79 3.00 0.18
CA SER A 17 -9.65 3.86 0.50
C SER A 17 -8.36 3.17 0.03
N ASN A 18 -8.18 3.09 -1.29
CA ASN A 18 -6.93 2.66 -1.91
C ASN A 18 -5.95 3.84 -1.82
N HIS A 19 -5.31 4.01 -0.66
CA HIS A 19 -4.07 4.79 -0.61
C HIS A 19 -3.00 3.98 -1.34
N ALA A 20 -2.93 4.16 -2.66
CA ALA A 20 -1.78 3.77 -3.44
C ALA A 20 -0.61 4.62 -2.95
N PHE A 21 0.22 4.07 -2.08
CA PHE A 21 1.45 4.73 -1.66
C PHE A 21 2.31 4.96 -2.90
N ALA A 22 2.76 6.20 -3.15
CA ALA A 22 3.62 6.51 -4.29
C ALA A 22 5.00 5.85 -4.11
N TRP A 23 5.99 6.55 -3.55
CA TRP A 23 7.25 5.94 -3.11
C TRP A 23 7.35 5.99 -1.59
N GLY A 24 7.77 4.87 -0.99
CA GLY A 24 8.05 4.76 0.44
C GLY A 24 9.50 4.35 0.69
N ALA A 25 10.08 4.86 1.78
CA ALA A 25 11.37 4.39 2.27
C ALA A 25 11.41 4.42 3.78
N THR A 26 12.08 3.43 4.36
CA THR A 26 12.36 3.36 5.81
C THR A 26 13.85 3.57 6.01
N ALA A 27 14.21 4.42 6.96
CA ALA A 27 15.58 4.53 7.46
C ALA A 27 15.64 4.06 8.92
N VAL A 28 16.77 3.44 9.27
CA VAL A 28 17.08 2.92 10.60
C VAL A 28 18.40 3.51 11.07
N GLY A 29 18.47 3.91 12.35
CA GLY A 29 19.71 4.35 12.99
C GLY A 29 19.91 3.72 14.36
N ASP A 30 20.76 4.32 15.18
CA ASP A 30 21.15 3.78 16.49
C ASP A 30 19.95 3.53 17.40
N GLY A 31 20.07 2.51 18.26
CA GLY A 31 18.98 2.08 19.13
C GLY A 31 17.78 1.51 18.37
N ASN A 32 17.95 1.18 17.08
CA ASN A 32 16.90 0.66 16.21
C ASN A 32 15.70 1.62 16.11
N VAL A 33 16.00 2.92 16.10
CA VAL A 33 15.00 3.95 15.81
C VAL A 33 14.75 3.95 14.31
N HIS A 34 13.50 3.77 13.92
CA HIS A 34 13.05 3.77 12.53
C HIS A 34 12.29 5.04 12.22
N PHE A 35 12.42 5.50 10.97
CA PHE A 35 11.54 6.50 10.40
C PHE A 35 11.17 6.07 8.99
N THR A 36 9.86 5.95 8.74
CA THR A 36 9.34 5.64 7.41
C THR A 36 8.64 6.87 6.84
N TYR A 37 9.03 7.23 5.63
CA TYR A 37 8.33 8.22 4.84
C TYR A 37 7.55 7.50 3.73
N TYR A 38 6.31 7.89 3.53
CA TYR A 38 5.42 7.38 2.48
C TYR A 38 4.98 8.52 1.57
N ASP A 39 4.38 8.19 0.42
CA ASP A 39 3.79 9.13 -0.53
C ASP A 39 4.78 10.11 -1.17
N ALA A 40 6.06 9.73 -1.31
CA ALA A 40 7.01 10.56 -2.03
C ALA A 40 6.75 10.50 -3.55
N PRO A 41 6.88 11.62 -4.28
CA PRO A 41 6.80 11.66 -5.74
C PRO A 41 7.87 10.80 -6.44
N THR A 42 9.02 10.58 -5.79
CA THR A 42 10.14 9.81 -6.35
C THR A 42 10.80 8.93 -5.29
N ALA A 43 11.44 7.84 -5.75
CA ALA A 43 12.28 6.97 -4.93
C ALA A 43 13.32 7.74 -4.12
N GLN A 44 14.01 8.67 -4.78
CA GLN A 44 15.11 9.43 -4.21
C GLN A 44 14.61 10.41 -3.14
N GLU A 45 13.45 11.02 -3.36
CA GLU A 45 12.81 11.84 -2.32
C GLU A 45 12.37 10.99 -1.12
N ALA A 46 11.78 9.81 -1.35
CA ALA A 46 11.40 8.90 -0.25
C ALA A 46 12.62 8.56 0.62
N GLU A 47 13.71 8.14 -0.01
CA GLU A 47 14.97 7.79 0.66
C GLU A 47 15.55 8.96 1.45
N GLN A 48 15.62 10.15 0.85
CA GLN A 48 16.14 11.34 1.50
C GLN A 48 15.28 11.74 2.69
N ARG A 49 13.95 11.77 2.53
CA ARG A 49 13.00 12.09 3.61
C ARG A 49 13.09 11.08 4.75
N ALA A 50 13.24 9.80 4.41
CA ALA A 50 13.42 8.73 5.39
C ALA A 50 14.69 8.95 6.23
N LEU A 51 15.82 9.20 5.57
CA LEU A 51 17.11 9.44 6.23
C LEU A 51 17.09 10.71 7.09
N VAL A 52 16.52 11.81 6.60
CA VAL A 52 16.38 13.06 7.37
C VAL A 52 15.51 12.84 8.60
N GLY A 53 14.36 12.17 8.45
CA GLY A 53 13.47 11.88 9.58
C GLY A 53 14.09 10.94 10.61
N CYS A 54 14.93 10.00 10.17
CA CYS A 54 15.73 9.17 11.07
C CYS A 54 16.80 9.99 11.80
N ALA A 55 17.55 10.83 11.08
CA ALA A 55 18.65 11.63 11.63
C ALA A 55 18.16 12.65 12.68
N ASN A 56 16.91 13.08 12.57
CA ASN A 56 16.25 13.91 13.58
C ASN A 56 15.95 13.18 14.90
N LYS A 57 16.06 11.84 14.93
CA LYS A 57 15.75 11.00 16.09
C LYS A 57 16.95 10.22 16.64
N THR A 58 17.95 9.93 15.80
CA THR A 58 19.09 9.08 16.18
C THR A 58 20.31 9.33 15.26
N ALA A 59 21.46 8.75 15.61
CA ALA A 59 22.68 8.78 14.81
C ALA A 59 22.82 7.53 13.90
N ASN A 60 23.83 7.53 13.01
CA ASN A 60 24.16 6.43 12.10
C ASN A 60 23.00 5.92 11.22
N CYS A 61 22.12 6.83 10.81
CA CYS A 61 20.98 6.51 9.96
C CYS A 61 21.41 6.00 8.58
N ARG A 62 20.79 4.90 8.18
CA ARG A 62 20.92 4.29 6.85
C ARG A 62 19.56 3.81 6.37
N LEU A 63 19.39 3.68 5.06
CA LEU A 63 18.19 3.08 4.51
C LEU A 63 18.08 1.62 4.96
N ALA A 64 16.87 1.21 5.33
CA ALA A 64 16.55 -0.18 5.67
C ALA A 64 16.52 -1.05 4.41
N THR A 65 16.25 -0.46 3.24
CA THR A 65 16.33 -1.09 1.93
C THR A 65 17.44 -0.46 1.10
N LYS A 66 18.01 -1.19 0.13
CA LYS A 66 19.06 -0.63 -0.74
C LYS A 66 18.54 0.41 -1.72
N ARG A 67 17.24 0.37 -2.05
CA ARG A 67 16.52 1.33 -2.89
C ARG A 67 15.05 1.37 -2.49
N ALA A 68 14.36 2.48 -2.72
CA ALA A 68 12.91 2.46 -2.82
C ALA A 68 12.51 1.54 -3.99
N VAL A 69 11.54 0.65 -3.75
CA VAL A 69 11.20 -0.43 -4.68
C VAL A 69 9.71 -0.41 -4.96
N ARG A 70 9.35 -0.57 -6.24
CA ARG A 70 7.95 -0.75 -6.67
C ARG A 70 7.54 -2.18 -6.40
N SER A 71 6.33 -2.35 -5.87
CA SER A 71 5.77 -3.63 -5.45
C SER A 71 6.72 -4.47 -4.60
N THR A 72 6.77 -4.15 -3.31
CA THR A 72 7.73 -4.73 -2.40
C THR A 72 7.02 -5.56 -1.35
N ALA A 73 7.66 -6.67 -0.97
CA ALA A 73 7.32 -7.30 0.28
C ALA A 73 7.83 -6.40 1.41
N MET A 74 6.97 -6.12 2.38
CA MET A 74 7.32 -5.46 3.63
C MET A 74 7.13 -6.45 4.76
N MET A 75 8.21 -6.74 5.48
CA MET A 75 8.23 -7.76 6.53
C MET A 75 8.60 -7.12 7.85
N MET A 76 7.83 -7.39 8.90
CA MET A 76 8.13 -6.98 10.28
C MET A 76 8.37 -8.23 11.13
N ALA A 77 9.60 -8.34 11.64
CA ALA A 77 9.98 -9.32 12.64
C ALA A 77 9.87 -8.73 14.04
N VAL A 78 9.29 -9.47 14.98
CA VAL A 78 9.15 -9.08 16.40
C VAL A 78 9.73 -10.18 17.28
N GLY A 79 10.50 -9.80 18.29
CA GLY A 79 11.02 -10.68 19.34
C GLY A 79 10.71 -10.13 20.73
N ASP A 80 11.28 -10.76 21.76
CA ASP A 80 10.85 -10.53 23.15
C ASP A 80 11.10 -9.10 23.68
N GLY A 81 12.06 -8.37 23.12
CA GLY A 81 12.46 -7.03 23.54
C GLY A 81 12.57 -5.99 22.42
N GLY A 82 12.09 -6.30 21.21
CA GLY A 82 12.22 -5.39 20.07
C GLY A 82 11.67 -5.96 18.77
N TRP A 83 11.74 -5.16 17.72
CA TRP A 83 11.27 -5.53 16.38
C TRP A 83 12.20 -4.95 15.32
N ALA A 84 12.15 -5.48 14.11
CA ALA A 84 12.82 -4.93 12.95
C ALA A 84 11.95 -5.09 11.71
N GLN A 85 12.14 -4.21 10.74
CA GLN A 85 11.45 -4.27 9.46
C GLN A 85 12.47 -4.30 8.33
N ALA A 86 12.13 -5.01 7.27
CA ALA A 86 12.84 -4.93 5.99
C ALA A 86 11.82 -4.96 4.85
N ALA A 87 12.24 -4.44 3.69
CA ALA A 87 11.46 -4.56 2.48
C ALA A 87 12.37 -4.91 1.30
N ASP A 88 11.87 -5.82 0.45
CA ASP A 88 12.58 -6.31 -0.73
C ASP A 88 11.55 -6.78 -1.78
N PRO A 89 11.81 -6.63 -3.09
CA PRO A 89 10.97 -7.21 -4.13
C PRO A 89 10.82 -8.74 -4.01
N ASN A 90 11.81 -9.42 -3.43
CA ASN A 90 11.74 -10.82 -3.05
C ASN A 90 11.27 -10.96 -1.59
N PRO A 91 10.07 -11.51 -1.33
CA PRO A 91 9.55 -11.71 0.02
C PRO A 91 10.46 -12.51 0.94
N ASP A 92 11.23 -13.46 0.40
CA ASP A 92 12.09 -14.31 1.22
C ASP A 92 13.35 -13.57 1.68
N GLU A 93 13.89 -12.67 0.86
CA GLU A 93 14.99 -11.79 1.27
C GLU A 93 14.47 -10.73 2.26
N ALA A 94 13.30 -10.15 2.04
CA ALA A 94 12.68 -9.23 3.00
C ALA A 94 12.49 -9.89 4.37
N ALA A 95 11.99 -11.13 4.41
CA ALA A 95 11.76 -11.83 5.67
C ALA A 95 13.08 -12.20 6.36
N LYS A 96 14.05 -12.69 5.59
CA LYS A 96 15.40 -13.01 6.07
C LYS A 96 16.08 -11.79 6.67
N ASP A 97 16.02 -10.64 6.00
CA ASP A 97 16.64 -9.40 6.47
C ASP A 97 15.93 -8.82 7.70
N ALA A 98 14.59 -8.89 7.75
CA ALA A 98 13.83 -8.50 8.94
C ALA A 98 14.19 -9.37 10.15
N LEU A 99 14.24 -10.69 9.98
CA LEU A 99 14.63 -11.63 11.04
C LEU A 99 16.08 -11.45 11.48
N ALA A 100 17.02 -11.30 10.52
CA ALA A 100 18.42 -11.08 10.83
C ALA A 100 18.63 -9.76 11.60
N SER A 101 17.90 -8.70 11.22
CA SER A 101 17.93 -7.42 11.91
C SER A 101 17.32 -7.53 13.31
N CYS A 102 16.18 -8.20 13.45
CA CYS A 102 15.55 -8.44 14.75
C CYS A 102 16.49 -9.21 15.70
N LYS A 103 17.18 -10.26 15.21
CA LYS A 103 18.09 -11.09 16.01
C LYS A 103 19.30 -10.34 16.58
N LYS A 104 19.67 -9.19 15.98
CA LYS A 104 20.70 -8.31 16.52
C LYS A 104 20.23 -7.51 17.75
N ILE A 105 18.92 -7.42 17.94
CA ILE A 105 18.27 -6.59 18.97
C ILE A 105 17.75 -7.47 20.11
N THR A 106 17.10 -8.58 19.77
CA THR A 106 16.41 -9.43 20.74
C THR A 106 16.42 -10.90 20.32
N ASN A 107 16.17 -11.78 21.28
CA ASN A 107 15.89 -13.18 21.03
C ASN A 107 14.40 -13.38 20.67
N GLY A 108 14.07 -14.59 20.19
CA GLY A 108 12.69 -14.99 19.94
C GLY A 108 12.04 -14.36 18.70
N CYS A 109 12.85 -13.83 17.77
CA CYS A 109 12.37 -13.15 16.57
C CYS A 109 11.55 -14.07 15.64
N ARG A 110 10.40 -13.57 15.22
CA ARG A 110 9.50 -14.19 14.23
C ARG A 110 8.83 -13.10 13.38
N ILE A 111 8.38 -13.43 12.18
CA ILE A 111 7.58 -12.50 11.36
C ILE A 111 6.19 -12.38 11.99
N GLU A 112 5.77 -11.17 12.35
CA GLU A 112 4.42 -10.89 12.88
C GLU A 112 3.56 -10.07 11.91
N SER A 113 4.17 -9.40 10.94
CA SER A 113 3.45 -8.74 9.85
C SER A 113 4.18 -8.93 8.54
N ALA A 114 3.43 -9.19 7.49
CA ALA A 114 3.90 -9.36 6.14
C ALA A 114 2.88 -8.70 5.20
N ILE A 115 3.31 -7.70 4.42
CA ILE A 115 2.45 -6.95 3.51
C ILE A 115 3.08 -6.98 2.11
N TRP A 116 2.25 -7.22 1.10
CA TRP A 116 2.63 -6.99 -0.29
C TRP A 116 2.13 -5.62 -0.68
N ASP A 117 3.05 -4.68 -0.89
CA ASP A 117 2.67 -3.45 -1.57
C ASP A 117 2.50 -3.78 -3.06
N SER A 118 1.35 -3.48 -3.64
CA SER A 118 1.05 -3.72 -5.05
C SER A 118 0.71 -2.40 -5.71
N THR A 119 1.61 -1.41 -5.60
CA THR A 119 1.41 -0.08 -6.19
C THR A 119 0.79 -0.18 -7.59
N PRO A 120 -0.39 0.41 -7.82
CA PRO A 120 -1.14 0.21 -9.04
C PRO A 120 -0.41 0.76 -10.25
N TYR A 121 -0.27 -0.05 -11.29
CA TYR A 121 0.13 0.42 -12.60
C TYR A 121 -1.10 0.90 -13.36
N TRP A 122 -1.06 2.16 -13.80
CA TRP A 122 -2.11 2.75 -14.60
C TRP A 122 -1.89 2.50 -16.09
N GLY A 123 -2.97 2.12 -16.76
CA GLY A 123 -3.14 2.23 -18.20
C GLY A 123 -4.04 3.41 -18.52
N ALA A 124 -3.75 4.11 -19.62
CA ALA A 124 -4.59 5.16 -20.17
C ALA A 124 -4.48 5.19 -21.69
N MET A 125 -5.53 5.67 -22.34
CA MET A 125 -5.59 5.84 -23.79
C MET A 125 -5.83 7.30 -24.13
N ALA A 126 -5.13 7.79 -25.16
CA ALA A 126 -5.44 9.05 -25.82
C ALA A 126 -5.87 8.79 -27.26
N VAL A 127 -6.89 9.52 -27.70
CA VAL A 127 -7.44 9.43 -29.05
C VAL A 127 -7.40 10.82 -29.66
N GLY A 128 -6.84 10.91 -30.87
CA GLY A 128 -6.91 12.07 -31.75
C GLY A 128 -7.63 11.72 -33.05
N ASP A 129 -7.65 12.66 -34.00
CA ASP A 129 -8.45 12.54 -35.21
C ASP A 129 -7.98 11.40 -36.14
N ASP A 130 -6.66 11.17 -36.21
CA ASP A 130 -6.01 10.20 -37.10
C ASP A 130 -5.16 9.15 -36.36
N PHE A 131 -4.90 9.36 -35.07
CA PHE A 131 -4.03 8.52 -34.27
C PHE A 131 -4.57 8.27 -32.87
N LEU A 132 -4.19 7.15 -32.27
CA LEU A 132 -4.43 6.87 -30.86
C LEU A 132 -3.19 6.24 -30.25
N PHE A 133 -3.01 6.44 -28.95
CA PHE A 133 -1.92 5.85 -28.20
C PHE A 133 -2.43 5.30 -26.87
N ILE A 134 -1.91 4.14 -26.47
CA ILE A 134 -2.21 3.51 -25.19
C ILE A 134 -0.92 3.44 -24.38
N LYS A 135 -0.89 4.13 -23.24
CA LYS A 135 0.16 4.03 -22.24
C LYS A 135 -0.25 2.98 -21.22
N THR A 136 0.62 2.01 -20.95
CA THR A 136 0.48 1.09 -19.81
C THR A 136 1.69 1.22 -18.88
N GLY A 137 1.53 0.77 -17.64
CA GLY A 137 2.64 0.74 -16.68
C GLY A 137 3.04 2.11 -16.11
N ALA A 138 2.16 3.11 -16.15
CA ALA A 138 2.39 4.40 -15.49
C ALA A 138 2.17 4.30 -13.97
N GLU A 139 2.82 5.15 -13.18
CA GLU A 139 2.69 5.15 -11.71
C GLU A 139 1.38 5.79 -11.25
N THR A 140 0.93 6.81 -11.98
CA THR A 140 -0.29 7.55 -11.67
C THR A 140 -1.19 7.63 -12.89
N GLN A 141 -2.48 7.82 -12.65
CA GLN A 141 -3.44 8.10 -13.72
C GLN A 141 -3.00 9.32 -14.54
N GLU A 142 -2.54 10.39 -13.87
CA GLU A 142 -2.11 11.62 -14.51
C GLU A 142 -0.89 11.39 -15.42
N GLU A 143 0.12 10.66 -14.97
CA GLU A 143 1.27 10.29 -15.80
C GLU A 143 0.84 9.45 -17.01
N ALA A 144 -0.08 8.49 -16.79
CA ALA A 144 -0.61 7.63 -17.85
C ALA A 144 -1.30 8.47 -18.94
N GLU A 145 -2.23 9.34 -18.52
CA GLU A 145 -3.00 10.21 -19.40
C GLU A 145 -2.11 11.21 -20.13
N ARG A 146 -1.22 11.89 -19.40
CA ARG A 146 -0.27 12.86 -19.97
C ARG A 146 0.61 12.20 -21.03
N THR A 147 1.26 11.08 -20.69
CA THR A 147 2.14 10.36 -21.62
C THR A 147 1.36 9.86 -22.84
N ALA A 148 0.14 9.37 -22.64
CA ALA A 148 -0.69 8.93 -23.74
C ALA A 148 -1.02 10.08 -24.71
N VAL A 149 -1.38 11.26 -24.18
CA VAL A 149 -1.65 12.46 -24.99
C VAL A 149 -0.40 12.94 -25.71
N GLU A 150 0.74 13.06 -25.03
CA GLU A 150 2.02 13.48 -25.62
C GLU A 150 2.43 12.57 -26.78
N ARG A 151 2.29 11.25 -26.61
CA ARG A 151 2.60 10.27 -27.65
C ARG A 151 1.59 10.28 -28.79
N CYS A 152 0.31 10.47 -28.50
CA CYS A 152 -0.72 10.68 -29.51
C CYS A 152 -0.37 11.89 -30.39
N GLN A 153 -0.09 13.04 -29.77
CA GLN A 153 0.23 14.29 -30.47
C GLN A 153 1.52 14.18 -31.28
N SER A 154 2.52 13.45 -30.77
CA SER A 154 3.81 13.27 -31.45
C SER A 154 3.70 12.37 -32.68
N ALA A 155 2.78 11.41 -32.68
CA ALA A 155 2.62 10.43 -33.75
C ALA A 155 1.46 10.73 -34.72
N SER A 156 0.54 11.61 -34.32
CA SER A 156 -0.54 12.14 -35.17
C SER A 156 0.04 13.06 -36.25
N ALA A 157 -0.42 12.90 -37.49
CA ALA A 157 -0.03 13.76 -38.59
C ALA A 157 -0.68 15.14 -38.49
N THR A 158 -1.90 15.22 -37.94
CA THR A 158 -2.63 16.48 -37.74
C THR A 158 -2.34 17.14 -36.40
N LYS A 159 -1.84 16.37 -35.42
CA LYS A 159 -1.65 16.74 -34.01
C LYS A 159 -2.93 17.20 -33.29
N SER A 160 -4.06 17.25 -33.99
CA SER A 160 -5.33 17.78 -33.51
C SER A 160 -6.15 16.69 -32.80
N GLY A 161 -6.95 17.13 -31.83
CA GLY A 161 -7.95 16.28 -31.18
C GLY A 161 -7.42 15.27 -30.16
N CYS A 162 -6.10 15.07 -30.04
CA CYS A 162 -5.51 14.14 -29.07
C CYS A 162 -5.88 14.53 -27.62
N ALA A 163 -6.78 13.75 -27.03
CA ALA A 163 -7.19 13.90 -25.64
C ALA A 163 -7.25 12.55 -24.94
N ALA A 164 -6.97 12.54 -23.63
CA ALA A 164 -7.09 11.36 -22.80
C ALA A 164 -8.56 10.94 -22.70
N ARG A 165 -8.82 9.65 -22.90
CA ARG A 165 -10.10 9.00 -22.66
C ARG A 165 -10.12 8.54 -21.21
N ARG A 166 -10.63 9.41 -20.33
CA ARG A 166 -10.69 9.14 -18.87
C ARG A 166 -11.48 7.87 -18.54
N ASP A 167 -12.49 7.56 -19.36
CA ASP A 167 -13.26 6.31 -19.32
C ASP A 167 -12.42 5.05 -19.59
N PHE A 168 -11.22 5.21 -20.16
CA PHE A 168 -10.26 4.14 -20.47
C PHE A 168 -8.99 4.21 -19.60
N SER A 169 -9.01 5.03 -18.55
CA SER A 169 -7.89 5.12 -17.61
C SER A 169 -8.16 4.24 -16.40
N THR A 170 -7.29 3.27 -16.13
CA THR A 170 -7.53 2.26 -15.09
C THR A 170 -6.24 1.69 -14.52
N SER A 171 -6.28 1.35 -13.23
CA SER A 171 -5.24 0.60 -12.52
C SER A 171 -5.46 -0.91 -12.53
N ALA A 172 -6.59 -1.37 -13.08
CA ALA A 172 -6.95 -2.79 -13.10
C ALA A 172 -6.18 -3.56 -14.19
N HIS A 173 -6.11 -4.88 -14.01
CA HIS A 173 -5.67 -5.78 -15.08
C HIS A 173 -6.73 -5.80 -16.19
N VAL A 174 -6.40 -5.22 -17.35
CA VAL A 174 -7.30 -5.14 -18.50
C VAL A 174 -6.56 -5.33 -19.81
N TYR A 175 -7.28 -5.77 -20.83
CA TYR A 175 -6.83 -5.83 -22.21
C TYR A 175 -7.51 -4.74 -23.00
N TYR A 176 -6.75 -3.93 -23.71
CA TYR A 176 -7.25 -2.98 -24.70
C TYR A 176 -7.22 -3.62 -26.07
N ALA A 177 -8.25 -3.40 -26.87
CA ALA A 177 -8.26 -3.79 -28.27
C ALA A 177 -8.70 -2.62 -29.15
N VAL A 178 -8.08 -2.54 -30.33
CA VAL A 178 -8.40 -1.54 -31.35
C VAL A 178 -8.72 -2.26 -32.64
N ALA A 179 -9.93 -2.06 -33.14
CA ALA A 179 -10.37 -2.51 -34.45
C ALA A 179 -10.49 -1.33 -35.41
N LYS A 180 -10.07 -1.51 -36.66
CA LYS A 180 -10.20 -0.51 -37.71
C LYS A 180 -10.92 -1.08 -38.93
N GLY A 181 -11.80 -0.27 -39.51
CA GLY A 181 -12.49 -0.46 -40.78
C GLY A 181 -12.45 0.83 -41.59
N ALA A 182 -13.08 0.86 -42.77
CA ALA A 182 -13.07 2.07 -43.58
C ALA A 182 -13.90 3.19 -42.93
N GLY A 183 -13.20 4.23 -42.46
CA GLY A 183 -13.83 5.38 -41.81
C GLY A 183 -14.41 5.09 -40.42
N SER A 184 -14.09 3.94 -39.81
CA SER A 184 -14.54 3.57 -38.47
C SER A 184 -13.39 2.98 -37.66
N THR A 185 -13.31 3.37 -36.39
CA THR A 185 -12.39 2.80 -35.40
C THR A 185 -13.20 2.43 -34.17
N GLY A 186 -13.15 1.16 -33.81
CA GLY A 186 -13.72 0.65 -32.56
C GLY A 186 -12.61 0.39 -31.55
N PHE A 187 -12.87 0.72 -30.29
CA PHE A 187 -11.94 0.47 -29.20
C PHE A 187 -12.73 -0.02 -27.98
N ALA A 188 -12.14 -0.94 -27.23
CA ALA A 188 -12.71 -1.46 -26.00
C ALA A 188 -11.59 -1.88 -25.05
N PHE A 189 -11.88 -1.88 -23.75
CA PHE A 189 -11.08 -2.62 -22.79
C PHE A 189 -11.95 -3.55 -21.96
N ASN A 190 -11.39 -4.69 -21.59
CA ASN A 190 -12.11 -5.71 -20.83
C ASN A 190 -11.12 -6.52 -19.97
N SER A 191 -11.60 -7.29 -19.01
CA SER A 191 -10.76 -8.18 -18.20
C SER A 191 -10.29 -9.43 -18.99
N SER A 192 -10.76 -9.64 -20.23
CA SER A 192 -10.31 -10.70 -21.13
C SER A 192 -9.95 -10.13 -22.51
N ALA A 193 -8.88 -10.66 -23.10
CA ALA A 193 -8.43 -10.27 -24.43
C ALA A 193 -9.47 -10.59 -25.51
N GLU A 194 -10.16 -11.74 -25.42
CA GLU A 194 -11.22 -12.12 -26.36
C GLU A 194 -12.40 -11.16 -26.30
N LYS A 195 -12.85 -10.80 -25.08
CA LYS A 195 -13.96 -9.87 -24.89
C LYS A 195 -13.62 -8.47 -25.39
N ALA A 196 -12.42 -7.97 -25.07
CA ALA A 196 -11.95 -6.68 -25.56
C ALA A 196 -11.93 -6.65 -27.09
N LYS A 197 -11.42 -7.70 -27.74
CA LYS A 197 -11.42 -7.82 -29.22
C LYS A 197 -12.83 -7.85 -29.80
N ALA A 198 -13.72 -8.65 -29.22
CA ALA A 198 -15.10 -8.77 -29.70
C ALA A 198 -15.87 -7.45 -29.56
N GLU A 199 -15.73 -6.75 -28.44
CA GLU A 199 -16.35 -5.44 -28.21
C GLU A 199 -15.76 -4.37 -29.13
N ALA A 200 -14.43 -4.32 -29.29
CA ALA A 200 -13.80 -3.38 -30.22
C ALA A 200 -14.24 -3.61 -31.67
N LEU A 201 -14.34 -4.88 -32.10
CA LEU A 201 -14.90 -5.23 -33.41
C LEU A 201 -16.34 -4.76 -33.54
N LYS A 202 -17.20 -5.08 -32.56
CA LYS A 202 -18.60 -4.65 -32.55
C LYS A 202 -18.72 -3.13 -32.70
N TYR A 203 -18.00 -2.34 -31.91
CA TYR A 203 -18.02 -0.88 -32.02
C TYR A 203 -17.52 -0.38 -33.38
N CYS A 204 -16.53 -1.05 -33.97
CA CYS A 204 -16.04 -0.70 -35.30
C CYS A 204 -17.10 -0.99 -36.37
N GLU A 205 -17.73 -2.16 -36.31
CA GLU A 205 -18.77 -2.62 -37.23
C GLU A 205 -20.01 -1.72 -37.16
N ASP A 206 -20.43 -1.31 -35.96
CA ASP A 206 -21.57 -0.41 -35.77
C ASP A 206 -21.33 0.98 -36.40
N GLY A 207 -20.07 1.42 -36.49
CA GLY A 207 -19.68 2.72 -37.04
C GLY A 207 -19.25 2.71 -38.51
N LYS A 208 -19.11 1.55 -39.16
CA LYS A 208 -18.54 1.48 -40.51
C LYS A 208 -19.52 1.95 -41.58
N LYS A 209 -18.97 2.53 -42.66
CA LYS A 209 -19.75 3.04 -43.80
C LYS A 209 -19.72 2.13 -45.02
N ASP A 210 -18.88 1.11 -45.04
CA ASP A 210 -18.72 0.19 -46.15
C ASP A 210 -18.97 -1.27 -45.74
N SER A 211 -18.99 -2.16 -46.73
CA SER A 211 -19.25 -3.58 -46.50
C SER A 211 -18.01 -4.36 -46.05
N LYS A 212 -16.82 -3.74 -45.99
CA LYS A 212 -15.60 -4.46 -45.60
C LYS A 212 -15.64 -4.76 -44.10
N PRO A 213 -15.15 -5.93 -43.67
CA PRO A 213 -15.09 -6.24 -42.25
C PRO A 213 -14.03 -5.38 -41.55
N CYS A 214 -14.35 -4.92 -40.35
CA CYS A 214 -13.38 -4.39 -39.42
C CYS A 214 -12.42 -5.50 -38.99
N LEU A 215 -11.16 -5.12 -38.75
CA LEU A 215 -10.13 -6.04 -38.26
C LEU A 215 -9.50 -5.48 -37.00
N VAL A 216 -9.27 -6.34 -36.01
CA VAL A 216 -8.43 -6.00 -34.85
C VAL A 216 -7.02 -5.72 -35.35
N LYS A 217 -6.53 -4.50 -35.13
CA LYS A 217 -5.19 -4.08 -35.53
C LYS A 217 -4.20 -4.15 -34.39
N GLN A 218 -4.64 -3.89 -33.17
CA GLN A 218 -3.78 -3.83 -32.00
C GLN A 218 -4.50 -4.41 -30.78
N THR A 219 -3.71 -5.01 -29.89
CA THR A 219 -4.14 -5.45 -28.57
C THR A 219 -3.02 -5.13 -27.60
N PHE A 220 -3.37 -4.59 -26.43
CA PHE A 220 -2.43 -4.25 -25.38
C PHE A 220 -2.92 -4.82 -24.07
N GLU A 221 -2.00 -5.22 -23.20
CA GLU A 221 -2.30 -5.66 -21.85
C GLU A 221 -1.78 -4.61 -20.86
N SER A 222 -2.66 -4.14 -19.99
CA SER A 222 -2.28 -3.43 -18.77
C SER A 222 -2.38 -4.42 -17.64
N VAL A 223 -1.25 -4.93 -17.17
CA VAL A 223 -1.16 -5.98 -16.14
C VAL A 223 -1.70 -5.56 -14.77
N GLY A 224 -2.01 -4.27 -14.57
CA GLY A 224 -2.47 -3.73 -13.29
C GLY A 224 -1.43 -3.92 -12.17
N ALA A 225 -1.88 -3.78 -10.93
CA ALA A 225 -1.06 -4.08 -9.75
C ALA A 225 -0.61 -5.57 -9.76
N PRO A 226 0.70 -5.87 -9.61
CA PRO A 226 1.15 -7.26 -9.62
C PRO A 226 0.61 -8.01 -8.40
N ALA A 227 0.06 -9.19 -8.65
CA ALA A 227 -0.42 -10.07 -7.59
C ALA A 227 0.73 -10.46 -6.64
N ALA A 228 0.41 -10.64 -5.36
CA ALA A 228 1.38 -11.10 -4.38
C ALA A 228 1.97 -12.47 -4.80
N PRO A 229 3.31 -12.62 -4.87
CA PRO A 229 3.92 -13.88 -5.25
C PRO A 229 3.63 -14.98 -4.22
N THR A 230 3.77 -16.25 -4.61
CA THR A 230 3.47 -17.40 -3.74
C THR A 230 4.28 -17.38 -2.43
N SER A 231 5.54 -16.96 -2.47
CA SER A 231 6.36 -16.77 -1.26
C SER A 231 5.77 -15.73 -0.32
N MET A 232 5.19 -14.64 -0.85
CA MET A 232 4.52 -13.62 -0.05
C MET A 232 3.28 -14.16 0.65
N ARG A 233 2.44 -14.93 -0.08
CA ARG A 233 1.26 -15.58 0.50
C ARG A 233 1.61 -16.51 1.67
N ARG A 234 2.74 -17.23 1.57
CA ARG A 234 3.27 -18.03 2.69
C ARG A 234 3.58 -17.17 3.90
N TRP A 235 4.28 -16.05 3.72
CA TRP A 235 4.65 -15.15 4.83
C TRP A 235 3.46 -14.44 5.47
N ILE A 236 2.44 -14.07 4.69
CA ILE A 236 1.18 -13.53 5.22
C ILE A 236 0.55 -14.56 6.16
N ALA A 237 0.41 -15.82 5.70
CA ALA A 237 -0.16 -16.89 6.52
C ALA A 237 0.70 -17.22 7.76
N GLU A 238 2.02 -17.06 7.69
CA GLU A 238 2.91 -17.25 8.84
C GLU A 238 2.78 -16.10 9.86
N ALA A 239 2.73 -14.86 9.38
CA ALA A 239 2.50 -13.67 10.19
C ALA A 239 1.16 -13.76 10.95
N GLU A 240 0.09 -14.17 10.28
CA GLU A 240 -1.24 -14.40 10.89
C GLU A 240 -1.21 -15.47 11.99
N LYS A 241 -0.40 -16.52 11.82
CA LYS A 241 -0.22 -17.55 12.87
C LYS A 241 0.56 -17.01 14.05
N ALA A 242 1.58 -16.18 13.79
CA ALA A 242 2.47 -15.62 14.81
C ALA A 242 1.83 -14.46 15.60
N SER A 243 0.86 -13.75 15.01
CA SER A 243 0.14 -12.62 15.60
C SER A 243 -1.03 -13.02 16.50
N LYS A 244 -1.41 -14.32 16.51
CA LYS A 244 -2.36 -14.83 17.51
C LYS A 244 -1.84 -14.48 18.90
N PRO A 245 -2.70 -13.91 19.78
CA PRO A 245 -2.26 -13.41 21.07
C PRO A 245 -1.57 -14.55 21.81
N ARG A 246 -0.26 -14.38 22.03
CA ARG A 246 0.48 -15.22 22.98
C ARG A 246 -0.30 -15.06 24.27
N ARG A 247 -0.90 -16.14 24.80
CA ARG A 247 -1.39 -16.16 26.19
C ARG A 247 -0.27 -15.51 26.98
N ALA A 248 -0.53 -14.33 27.53
CA ALA A 248 0.44 -13.66 28.38
C ALA A 248 0.93 -14.75 29.33
N LYS A 249 2.25 -15.01 29.37
CA LYS A 249 2.78 -15.89 30.42
C LYS A 249 2.16 -15.33 31.70
N PRO A 250 1.40 -16.12 32.47
CA PRO A 250 0.84 -15.62 33.71
C PRO A 250 2.02 -14.97 34.40
N ALA A 251 1.90 -13.65 34.66
CA ALA A 251 2.94 -12.93 35.36
C ALA A 251 3.31 -13.83 36.52
N VAL A 252 4.59 -14.17 36.66
CA VAL A 252 5.04 -14.93 37.82
C VAL A 252 4.64 -14.03 38.98
N VAL A 253 3.50 -14.35 39.60
CA VAL A 253 3.07 -13.75 40.83
C VAL A 253 4.18 -14.17 41.75
N ALA A 254 5.13 -13.26 41.95
CA ALA A 254 6.16 -13.47 42.94
C ALA A 254 5.38 -13.80 44.22
N THR A 255 5.52 -15.03 44.69
CA THR A 255 4.98 -15.51 45.95
C THR A 255 5.77 -14.88 47.10
N THR A 256 5.95 -13.56 47.05
CA THR A 256 6.16 -12.78 48.25
C THR A 256 4.78 -12.59 48.82
N ALA A 257 4.48 -13.33 49.89
CA ALA A 257 3.27 -13.17 50.67
C ALA A 257 2.90 -11.69 50.72
N SER A 258 1.74 -11.33 50.14
CA SER A 258 1.28 -9.95 50.10
C SER A 258 1.00 -9.52 51.53
N ARG A 259 2.00 -8.94 52.18
CA ARG A 259 1.71 -7.90 53.17
C ARG A 259 0.97 -6.83 52.38
N ASN A 260 -0.18 -6.38 52.88
CA ASN A 260 -0.92 -5.29 52.29
C ASN A 260 0.04 -4.10 52.12
N ILE A 261 0.59 -3.90 50.91
CA ILE A 261 1.45 -2.76 50.59
C ILE A 261 0.49 -1.64 50.23
N VAL A 262 0.23 -0.77 51.21
CA VAL A 262 -0.80 0.27 51.13
C VAL A 262 -0.35 1.48 50.29
N ARG A 263 0.93 1.55 49.88
CA ARG A 263 1.48 2.71 49.17
C ARG A 263 2.35 2.32 47.99
N CYS A 264 2.07 2.93 46.85
CA CYS A 264 2.90 2.86 45.66
C CYS A 264 3.00 4.25 45.01
N THR A 265 4.08 4.50 44.29
CA THR A 265 4.23 5.69 43.43
C THR A 265 4.11 5.27 41.97
N ASN A 266 3.29 5.97 41.19
CA ASN A 266 3.07 5.67 39.78
C ASN A 266 3.57 6.83 38.90
N ARG A 267 4.29 6.52 37.81
CA ARG A 267 4.75 7.50 36.82
C ARG A 267 4.36 7.03 35.42
N CYS A 268 3.59 7.85 34.71
CA CYS A 268 3.05 7.52 33.39
C CYS A 268 3.47 8.53 32.32
N THR A 269 3.66 8.05 31.09
CA THR A 269 3.90 8.87 29.90
C THR A 269 3.21 8.22 28.70
N ASN A 270 2.20 8.88 28.13
CA ASN A 270 1.38 8.39 27.01
C ASN A 270 0.82 6.96 27.20
N GLY A 271 0.36 6.65 28.42
CA GLY A 271 -0.20 5.36 28.79
C GLY A 271 0.83 4.28 29.15
N SER A 272 2.12 4.50 28.89
CA SER A 272 3.19 3.64 29.42
C SER A 272 3.50 4.05 30.85
N CYS A 273 3.26 3.16 31.80
CA CYS A 273 3.36 3.45 33.23
C CYS A 273 4.38 2.56 33.94
N VAL A 274 5.03 3.12 34.96
CA VAL A 274 5.91 2.41 35.88
C VAL A 274 5.43 2.68 37.31
N ARG A 275 5.06 1.61 38.03
CA ARG A 275 4.71 1.68 39.45
C ARG A 275 5.85 1.15 40.31
N THR A 276 6.13 1.85 41.41
CA THR A 276 7.17 1.49 42.39
C THR A 276 6.50 1.28 43.75
N PHE A 277 6.70 0.11 44.34
CA PHE A 277 6.17 -0.27 45.65
C PHE A 277 7.20 0.04 46.75
N GLU A 278 6.74 0.18 48.00
CA GLU A 278 7.61 0.47 49.16
C GLU A 278 8.73 -0.57 49.38
N ASN A 279 8.54 -1.80 48.94
CA ASN A 279 9.57 -2.86 48.99
C ASN A 279 10.62 -2.74 47.87
N GLY A 280 10.61 -1.64 47.10
CA GLY A 280 11.52 -1.40 45.98
C GLY A 280 11.14 -2.14 44.69
N ARG A 281 10.07 -2.93 44.67
CA ARG A 281 9.59 -3.60 43.45
C ARG A 281 9.10 -2.55 42.45
N THR A 282 9.55 -2.65 41.21
CA THR A 282 9.06 -1.82 40.10
C THR A 282 8.36 -2.69 39.06
N GLU A 283 7.19 -2.27 38.61
CA GLU A 283 6.42 -2.97 37.58
C GLU A 283 6.02 -2.02 36.45
N ARG A 284 6.16 -2.49 35.21
CA ARG A 284 5.71 -1.77 34.02
C ARG A 284 4.33 -2.24 33.62
N TRP A 285 3.45 -1.32 33.26
CA TRP A 285 2.11 -1.64 32.81
C TRP A 285 1.61 -0.60 31.80
N GLN A 286 0.61 -0.97 31.01
CA GLN A 286 -0.03 -0.08 30.04
C GLN A 286 -1.40 0.33 30.57
N ALA A 287 -1.62 1.64 30.72
CA ALA A 287 -2.91 2.18 31.10
C ALA A 287 -3.97 1.85 30.03
N PRO A 288 -5.20 1.45 30.40
CA PRO A 288 -6.27 1.33 29.44
C PRO A 288 -6.73 2.71 28.97
N ARG A 289 -7.26 2.80 27.75
CA ARG A 289 -7.96 4.01 27.30
C ARG A 289 -9.41 3.95 27.78
N VAL A 290 -9.84 5.00 28.45
CA VAL A 290 -11.22 5.17 28.90
C VAL A 290 -11.80 6.38 28.20
N TYR A 291 -13.01 6.21 27.68
CA TYR A 291 -13.74 7.31 27.06
C TYR A 291 -14.32 8.21 28.16
N ASP A 292 -14.01 9.50 28.09
CA ASP A 292 -14.57 10.49 29.01
C ASP A 292 -15.77 11.17 28.34
N PRO A 293 -17.01 10.90 28.80
CA PRO A 293 -18.22 11.43 28.16
C PRO A 293 -18.40 12.93 28.34
N PHE A 294 -17.73 13.55 29.33
CA PHE A 294 -17.83 14.99 29.59
C PHE A 294 -16.90 15.80 28.68
N THR A 295 -15.73 15.25 28.38
CA THR A 295 -14.75 15.89 27.48
C THR A 295 -14.79 15.34 26.06
N GLN A 296 -15.65 14.35 25.78
CA GLN A 296 -15.78 13.63 24.50
C GLN A 296 -14.45 13.13 23.94
N ASN A 297 -13.49 12.81 24.81
CA ASN A 297 -12.14 12.44 24.45
C ASN A 297 -11.72 11.13 25.13
N TRP A 298 -10.80 10.45 24.47
CA TRP A 298 -10.21 9.22 24.99
C TRP A 298 -8.97 9.54 25.82
N LYS A 299 -9.05 9.34 27.13
CA LYS A 299 -7.92 9.54 28.06
C LYS A 299 -7.31 8.22 28.51
N TRP A 300 -6.06 8.26 28.94
CA TRP A 300 -5.42 7.14 29.61
C TRP A 300 -5.87 7.11 31.07
N ASP A 301 -6.38 5.96 31.53
CA ASP A 301 -6.70 5.77 32.95
C ASP A 301 -5.44 5.34 33.71
N THR A 302 -4.75 6.34 34.25
CA THR A 302 -3.50 6.16 34.99
C THR A 302 -3.69 5.87 36.47
N ASP A 303 -4.92 5.95 36.97
CA ASP A 303 -5.19 6.08 38.40
C ASP A 303 -5.92 4.85 38.95
N THR A 304 -6.94 4.34 38.25
CA THR A 304 -7.82 3.25 38.75
C THR A 304 -7.05 1.96 39.04
N ASN A 305 -5.98 1.68 38.29
CA ASN A 305 -5.14 0.49 38.45
C ASN A 305 -3.70 0.80 38.91
N ALA A 306 -3.43 2.03 39.34
CA ALA A 306 -2.07 2.51 39.62
C ALA A 306 -1.31 1.64 40.63
N CYS A 307 -1.97 1.19 41.70
CA CYS A 307 -1.35 0.42 42.78
C CYS A 307 -1.90 -1.01 42.95
N GLY A 308 -2.83 -1.45 42.09
CA GLY A 308 -3.46 -2.77 42.18
C GLY A 308 -4.32 -2.94 43.43
N VAL A 309 -5.62 -2.68 43.29
CA VAL A 309 -6.65 -3.21 44.20
C VAL A 309 -7.43 -4.27 43.43
#